data_AF-A0A257H0N3-F1
#
_entry.id   AF-A0A257H0N3-F1
#
_cell.length_a   1.000
_cell.length_b   1.000
_cell.length_c   1.000
_cell.angle_alpha   90.00
_cell.angle_beta   90.00
_cell.angle_gamma   90.00
#
_symmetry.space_group_name_H-M   'P 1'
#
loop_
_entity.id
_entity.type
_entity.pdbx_description
1 polymer ?
#
loop_
_entity_poly.entity_id
_entity_poly.type
_entity_poly.pdbx_seq_one_letter_code
_entity_poly.pdbx_strand_id
1 'polypeptide(L)'
;MQISIGAPKPIQVEDGLNFLVVPVRAHGFAFAANALVVNPAISQKASRLVPVAQAMVNAKSTRVNFFKRSRESLGLGEVAAFQRAEHELSEAAQRREILFALANGENIVSKRPIGVEQWREILAFFHQDMSVGAIKSMEG
;
A
#
# COMPACT_ATOMS: atom_id res chain seq x y z
N MET A 1 10.03 8.98 -21.88
CA MET A 1 9.21 7.80 -21.50
C MET A 1 7.76 8.23 -21.55
N GLN A 2 6.97 7.69 -22.46
CA GLN A 2 5.58 8.09 -22.67
C GLN A 2 4.66 7.11 -21.93
N ILE A 3 3.84 7.61 -21.00
CA ILE A 3 2.89 6.82 -20.23
C ILE A 3 1.50 7.08 -20.82
N SER A 4 0.78 6.02 -21.18
CA SER A 4 -0.62 6.09 -21.58
C SER A 4 -1.51 5.64 -20.42
N ILE A 5 -2.54 6.44 -20.17
CA ILE A 5 -3.54 6.26 -19.11
C ILE A 5 -4.86 6.00 -19.82
N GLY A 6 -5.45 4.81 -19.65
CA GLY A 6 -6.75 4.49 -20.25
C GLY A 6 -7.93 4.99 -19.43
N ALA A 7 -9.15 4.75 -19.93
CA ALA A 7 -10.36 5.09 -19.20
C ALA A 7 -10.50 4.23 -17.92
N PRO A 8 -11.07 4.79 -16.83
CA PRO A 8 -11.42 4.02 -15.65
C PRO A 8 -12.34 2.85 -16.01
N LYS A 9 -12.03 1.67 -15.49
CA LYS A 9 -12.84 0.46 -15.62
C LYS A 9 -13.19 -0.08 -14.24
N PRO A 10 -14.45 -0.46 -14.00
CA PRO A 10 -14.78 -1.23 -12.82
C PRO A 10 -14.17 -2.62 -12.95
N ILE A 11 -13.58 -3.11 -11.87
CA ILE A 11 -13.25 -4.53 -11.70
C ILE A 11 -14.02 -5.06 -10.50
N GLN A 12 -14.67 -6.21 -10.71
CA GLN A 12 -15.24 -7.01 -9.65
C GLN A 12 -14.14 -7.90 -9.09
N VAL A 13 -14.04 -7.93 -7.77
CA VAL A 13 -13.15 -8.84 -7.06
C VAL A 13 -14.02 -9.93 -6.42
N GLU A 14 -13.44 -11.09 -6.13
CA GLU A 14 -14.13 -12.32 -5.66
C GLU A 14 -15.11 -12.12 -4.49
N ASP A 15 -14.98 -11.03 -3.72
CA ASP A 15 -15.84 -10.67 -2.58
C ASP A 15 -17.03 -9.76 -2.95
N GLY A 16 -17.38 -9.60 -4.23
CA GLY A 16 -18.47 -8.73 -4.69
C GLY A 16 -18.16 -7.22 -4.56
N LEU A 17 -16.90 -6.88 -4.30
CA LEU A 17 -16.43 -5.51 -4.18
C LEU A 17 -16.11 -4.93 -5.57
N ASN A 18 -16.60 -3.72 -5.82
CA ASN A 18 -16.37 -3.00 -7.06
C ASN A 18 -15.28 -1.94 -6.84
N PHE A 19 -14.13 -2.10 -7.48
CA PHE A 19 -13.08 -1.07 -7.52
C PHE A 19 -12.98 -0.47 -8.91
N LEU A 20 -12.72 0.84 -8.98
CA LEU A 20 -12.35 1.47 -10.23
C LEU A 20 -10.83 1.40 -10.39
N VAL A 21 -10.39 0.97 -11.57
CA VAL A 21 -8.97 0.96 -11.94
C VAL A 21 -8.76 1.67 -13.25
N VAL A 22 -7.57 2.24 -13.42
CA VAL A 22 -7.12 2.86 -14.65
C VAL A 22 -5.95 2.05 -15.19
N PRO A 23 -6.03 1.53 -16.43
CA PRO A 23 -4.92 0.82 -17.03
C PRO A 23 -3.82 1.83 -17.39
N VAL A 24 -2.63 1.60 -16.85
CA VAL A 24 -1.42 2.38 -17.08
C VAL A 24 -0.47 1.54 -17.93
N ARG A 25 -0.06 2.07 -19.09
CA ARG A 25 0.92 1.43 -19.96
C ARG A 25 2.10 2.37 -20.17
N ALA A 26 3.32 1.86 -20.00
CA ALA A 26 4.53 2.61 -20.30
C ALA A 26 5.07 2.17 -21.66
N HIS A 27 5.05 3.04 -22.66
CA HIS A 27 5.59 2.72 -23.99
C HIS A 27 7.12 2.59 -23.90
N GLY A 28 7.64 1.44 -24.34
CA GLY A 28 9.07 1.09 -24.32
C GLY A 28 9.41 -0.08 -23.37
N PHE A 29 8.50 -0.44 -22.46
CA PHE A 29 8.56 -1.68 -21.69
C PHE A 29 7.23 -2.42 -21.89
N ALA A 30 7.22 -3.75 -21.84
CA ALA A 30 5.98 -4.54 -21.79
C ALA A 30 5.30 -4.41 -20.40
N PHE A 31 5.17 -3.18 -19.89
CA PHE A 31 4.58 -2.86 -18.60
C PHE A 31 3.15 -2.37 -18.82
N ALA A 32 2.20 -3.21 -18.42
CA ALA A 32 0.79 -2.87 -18.27
C ALA A 32 0.37 -3.18 -16.84
N ALA A 33 -0.16 -2.19 -16.14
CA ALA A 33 -0.65 -2.35 -14.76
C ALA A 33 -1.99 -1.66 -14.59
N ASN A 34 -2.81 -2.16 -13.67
CA ASN A 34 -4.08 -1.54 -13.29
C ASN A 34 -3.86 -0.71 -12.01
N ALA A 35 -3.89 0.62 -12.14
CA ALA A 35 -3.79 1.53 -11.02
C ALA A 35 -5.16 1.70 -10.36
N LEU A 36 -5.23 1.64 -9.03
CA LEU A 36 -6.41 1.97 -8.26
C LEU A 36 -6.81 3.44 -8.52
N VAL A 37 -8.10 3.67 -8.76
CA VAL A 37 -8.64 5.03 -8.78
C VAL A 37 -8.90 5.46 -7.35
N VAL A 38 -8.23 6.52 -6.90
CA VAL A 38 -8.47 7.09 -5.57
C VAL A 38 -9.75 7.90 -5.62
N ASN A 39 -10.71 7.51 -4.79
CA ASN A 39 -11.94 8.27 -4.55
C ASN A 39 -11.94 8.82 -3.11
N PRO A 40 -12.87 9.72 -2.75
CA PRO A 40 -12.92 10.29 -1.41
C PRO A 40 -13.02 9.25 -0.29
N ALA A 41 -13.70 8.12 -0.51
CA ALA A 41 -13.82 7.06 0.49
C ALA A 41 -12.48 6.33 0.73
N ILE A 42 -11.70 6.07 -0.32
CA ILE A 42 -10.34 5.49 -0.23
C ILE A 42 -9.40 6.48 0.47
N SER A 43 -9.38 7.73 0.05
CA SER A 43 -8.52 8.76 0.67
C SER A 43 -8.86 8.96 2.16
N GLN A 44 -10.15 8.99 2.51
CA GLN A 44 -10.58 9.10 3.90
C GLN A 44 -10.18 7.87 4.72
N LYS A 45 -10.40 6.66 4.19
CA LYS A 45 -10.03 5.41 4.88
C LYS A 45 -8.51 5.31 5.05
N ALA A 46 -7.75 5.64 4.01
CA ALA A 46 -6.29 5.69 4.06
C ALA A 46 -5.80 6.69 5.13
N SER A 47 -6.35 7.91 5.16
CA SER A 47 -6.03 8.94 6.16
C SER A 47 -6.23 8.46 7.60
N ARG A 48 -7.27 7.66 7.88
CA ARG A 48 -7.52 7.07 9.20
C ARG A 48 -6.49 6.01 9.60
N LEU A 49 -5.93 5.30 8.62
CA LEU A 49 -4.97 4.21 8.85
C LEU A 49 -3.51 4.70 8.90
N VAL A 50 -3.19 5.86 8.32
CA VAL A 50 -1.83 6.42 8.33
C VAL A 50 -1.22 6.48 9.75
N PRO A 51 -1.91 7.00 10.79
CA PRO A 51 -1.33 7.05 12.14
C PRO A 51 -1.01 5.66 12.70
N VAL A 52 -1.87 4.67 12.44
CA VAL A 52 -1.67 3.27 12.88
C VAL A 52 -0.45 2.67 12.18
N ALA A 53 -0.36 2.83 10.86
CA ALA A 53 0.79 2.37 10.09
C ALA A 53 2.10 3.04 10.53
N GLN A 54 2.06 4.33 10.85
CA GLN A 54 3.23 5.06 11.37
C GLN A 54 3.67 4.52 12.75
N ALA A 55 2.73 4.25 13.66
CA ALA A 55 3.04 3.66 14.96
C ALA A 55 3.68 2.27 14.81
N MET A 56 3.22 1.47 13.85
CA MET A 56 3.80 0.15 13.55
C MET A 56 5.23 0.24 13.00
N VAL A 57 5.48 1.16 12.07
CA VAL A 57 6.84 1.41 11.56
C VAL A 57 7.78 1.80 12.70
N ASN A 58 7.33 2.68 13.60
CA ASN A 58 8.11 3.09 14.76
C ASN A 58 8.44 1.90 15.67
N ALA A 59 7.45 1.06 16.00
CA ALA A 59 7.65 -0.13 16.83
C ALA A 59 8.64 -1.13 16.20
N LYS A 60 8.49 -1.41 14.90
CA LYS A 60 9.39 -2.32 14.18
C LYS A 60 10.80 -1.74 14.03
N SER A 61 10.92 -0.43 13.85
CA SER A 61 12.22 0.28 13.81
C SER A 61 12.95 0.15 15.14
N THR A 62 12.25 0.33 16.26
CA THR A 62 12.82 0.09 17.60
C THR A 62 13.36 -1.33 17.74
N ARG A 63 12.63 -2.34 17.25
CA ARG A 63 13.07 -3.74 17.28
C ARG A 63 14.34 -3.98 16.45
N VAL A 64 14.41 -3.43 15.23
CA VAL A 64 15.63 -3.49 14.39
C VAL A 64 16.80 -2.81 15.08
N ASN A 65 16.59 -1.63 15.68
CA ASN A 65 17.63 -0.89 16.38
C ASN A 65 18.11 -1.63 17.64
N PHE A 66 17.23 -2.33 18.35
CA PHE A 66 17.61 -3.21 19.45
C PHE A 66 18.58 -4.28 18.97
N PHE A 67 18.25 -5.03 17.91
CA PHE A 67 19.14 -6.07 17.38
C PHE A 67 20.49 -5.51 16.91
N LYS A 68 20.52 -4.34 16.25
CA LYS A 68 21.78 -3.68 15.85
C LYS A 68 22.68 -3.41 17.05
N ARG A 69 22.12 -2.79 18.10
CA ARG A 69 22.84 -2.49 19.35
C ARG A 69 23.27 -3.74 20.10
N SER A 70 22.43 -4.78 20.15
CA SER A 70 22.78 -6.07 20.77
C SER A 70 23.92 -6.77 20.03
N ARG A 71 23.95 -6.70 18.70
CA ARG A 71 25.08 -7.24 17.90
C ARG A 71 26.38 -6.48 18.20
N GLU A 72 26.32 -5.15 18.27
CA GLU A 72 27.48 -4.30 18.58
C GLU A 72 28.00 -4.49 20.01
N SER A 73 27.09 -4.63 20.97
CA SER A 73 27.44 -4.70 22.40
C SER A 73 27.77 -6.12 22.90
N LEU A 74 27.16 -7.16 22.33
CA LEU A 74 27.23 -8.53 22.85
C LEU A 74 27.82 -9.53 21.85
N GLY A 75 28.13 -9.10 20.62
CA GLY A 75 28.63 -10.00 19.56
C GLY A 75 27.62 -11.06 19.13
N LEU A 76 26.33 -10.89 19.46
CA LEU A 76 25.29 -11.88 19.17
C LEU A 76 25.00 -11.93 17.66
N GLY A 77 25.32 -13.06 17.05
CA GLY A 77 25.16 -13.34 15.62
C GLY A 77 23.80 -13.92 15.24
N GLU A 78 22.69 -13.49 15.85
CA GLU A 78 21.35 -13.96 15.45
C GLU A 78 20.89 -13.32 14.13
N VAL A 79 21.51 -13.76 13.04
CA VAL A 79 21.30 -13.23 11.69
C VAL A 79 19.84 -13.41 11.24
N ALA A 80 19.21 -14.55 11.56
CA ALA A 80 17.85 -14.84 11.11
C ALA A 80 16.78 -13.97 11.78
N ALA A 81 16.88 -13.72 13.10
CA ALA A 81 15.95 -12.87 13.82
C ALA A 81 16.07 -11.40 13.40
N PHE A 82 17.31 -10.95 13.19
CA PHE A 82 17.58 -9.61 12.68
C PHE A 82 17.03 -9.40 11.26
N GLN A 83 17.34 -10.31 10.33
CA GLN A 83 16.82 -10.26 8.96
C GLN A 83 15.29 -10.27 8.91
N ARG A 84 14.65 -11.08 9.76
CA ARG A 84 13.18 -11.08 9.87
C ARG A 84 12.65 -9.74 10.36
N ALA A 85 13.30 -9.12 11.36
CA ALA A 85 12.90 -7.81 11.85
C ALA A 85 13.07 -6.71 10.78
N GLU A 86 14.14 -6.75 9.98
CA GLU A 86 14.35 -5.83 8.86
C GLU A 86 13.29 -6.01 7.77
N HIS A 87 12.98 -7.26 7.42
CA HIS A 87 11.93 -7.56 6.44
C HIS A 87 10.57 -7.04 6.91
N GLU A 88 10.19 -7.36 8.16
CA GLU A 88 8.95 -6.86 8.77
C GLU A 88 8.87 -5.33 8.79
N LEU A 89 9.98 -4.63 9.06
CA LEU A 89 10.05 -3.18 9.04
C LEU A 89 9.84 -2.64 7.62
N SER A 90 10.49 -3.24 6.62
CA SER A 90 10.35 -2.87 5.22
C SER A 90 8.90 -3.00 4.74
N GLU A 91 8.26 -4.12 5.07
CA GLU A 91 6.86 -4.38 4.76
C GLU A 91 5.91 -3.36 5.43
N ALA A 92 6.16 -2.98 6.69
CA ALA A 92 5.37 -1.96 7.37
C ALA A 92 5.58 -0.57 6.77
N ALA A 93 6.82 -0.23 6.40
CA ALA A 93 7.14 1.03 5.73
C ALA A 93 6.44 1.15 4.38
N GLN A 94 6.43 0.06 3.59
CA GLN A 94 5.74 0.01 2.31
C GLN A 94 4.23 0.24 2.46
N ARG A 95 3.57 -0.44 3.42
CA ARG A 95 2.14 -0.23 3.68
C ARG A 95 1.85 1.23 4.08
N ARG A 96 2.70 1.81 4.91
CA ARG A 96 2.60 3.22 5.32
C ARG A 96 2.75 4.16 4.14
N GLU A 97 3.71 3.93 3.24
CA GLU A 97 3.90 4.74 2.04
C GLU A 97 2.68 4.69 1.10
N ILE A 98 2.13 3.49 0.88
CA ILE A 98 0.91 3.31 0.09
C ILE A 98 -0.26 4.07 0.74
N LEU A 99 -0.46 3.92 2.05
CA LEU A 99 -1.51 4.64 2.77
C LEU A 99 -1.34 6.17 2.69
N PHE A 100 -0.10 6.66 2.78
CA PHE A 100 0.18 8.09 2.68
C PHE A 100 -0.12 8.64 1.28
N ALA A 101 0.29 7.93 0.22
CA ALA A 101 -0.03 8.29 -1.15
C ALA A 101 -1.56 8.33 -1.37
N LEU A 102 -2.28 7.27 -0.97
CA LEU A 102 -3.73 7.20 -1.11
C LEU A 102 -4.45 8.29 -0.30
N ALA A 103 -3.98 8.62 0.90
CA ALA A 103 -4.52 9.70 1.71
C ALA A 103 -4.44 11.05 0.97
N ASN A 104 -3.35 11.30 0.24
CA ASN A 104 -3.14 12.51 -0.57
C ASN A 104 -3.84 12.49 -1.93
N GLY A 105 -4.61 11.43 -2.25
CA GLY A 105 -5.26 11.30 -3.56
C GLY A 105 -4.36 10.72 -4.64
N GLU A 106 -3.16 10.27 -4.30
CA GLU A 106 -2.18 9.71 -5.24
C GLU A 106 -2.34 8.19 -5.35
N ASN A 107 -2.17 7.66 -6.56
CA ASN A 107 -2.21 6.21 -6.82
C ASN A 107 -0.85 5.65 -7.25
N ILE A 108 0.26 6.30 -6.88
CA ILE A 108 1.62 5.90 -7.24
C ILE A 108 2.53 5.97 -6.02
N VAL A 109 3.36 4.95 -5.82
CA VAL A 109 4.49 4.95 -4.87
C VAL A 109 5.74 4.54 -5.63
N SER A 110 6.84 5.30 -5.49
CA SER A 110 8.13 4.96 -6.09
C SER A 110 8.05 4.62 -7.59
N LYS A 111 7.25 5.40 -8.34
CA LYS A 111 6.98 5.23 -9.79
C LYS A 111 6.21 3.95 -10.16
N ARG A 112 5.66 3.22 -9.18
CA ARG A 112 4.80 2.06 -9.39
C ARG A 112 3.35 2.41 -9.04
N PRO A 113 2.38 2.12 -9.93
CA PRO A 113 0.98 2.31 -9.61
C PRO A 113 0.57 1.40 -8.45
N ILE A 114 -0.28 1.92 -7.58
CA ILE A 114 -0.90 1.18 -6.48
C ILE A 114 -2.04 0.35 -7.08
N GLY A 115 -1.98 -0.97 -6.96
CA GLY A 115 -3.01 -1.88 -7.46
C GLY A 115 -4.14 -2.12 -6.45
N VAL A 116 -5.23 -2.74 -6.93
CA VAL A 116 -6.36 -3.15 -6.07
C VAL A 116 -5.95 -4.21 -5.07
N GLU A 117 -5.14 -5.19 -5.47
CA GLU A 117 -4.66 -6.23 -4.54
C GLU A 117 -3.82 -5.64 -3.41
N GLN A 118 -2.96 -4.67 -3.69
CA GLN A 118 -2.17 -3.99 -2.64
C GLN A 118 -3.07 -3.25 -1.65
N TRP A 119 -4.15 -2.65 -2.13
CA TRP A 119 -5.15 -2.02 -1.27
C TRP A 119 -5.89 -3.04 -0.41
N ARG A 120 -6.29 -4.19 -0.97
CA ARG A 120 -6.93 -5.28 -0.23
C ARG A 120 -6.02 -5.87 0.84
N GLU A 121 -4.77 -6.14 0.50
CA GLU A 121 -3.76 -6.65 1.45
C GLU A 121 -3.60 -5.69 2.65
N ILE A 122 -3.59 -4.38 2.40
CA ILE A 122 -3.53 -3.37 3.46
C ILE A 122 -4.80 -3.40 4.32
N LEU A 123 -5.98 -3.44 3.72
CA LEU A 123 -7.24 -3.46 4.48
C LEU A 123 -7.38 -4.72 5.34
N ALA A 124 -7.04 -5.88 4.76
CA ALA A 124 -7.03 -7.16 5.48
C ALA A 124 -6.06 -7.13 6.66
N PHE A 125 -4.88 -6.54 6.48
CA PHE A 125 -3.88 -6.39 7.52
C PHE A 125 -4.36 -5.54 8.71
N PHE A 126 -5.14 -4.49 8.46
CA PHE A 126 -5.72 -3.65 9.50
C PHE A 126 -7.11 -4.10 9.98
N HIS A 127 -7.55 -5.30 9.59
CA HIS A 127 -8.89 -5.84 9.89
C HIS A 127 -10.02 -4.85 9.57
N GLN A 128 -9.89 -4.11 8.48
CA GLN A 128 -10.88 -3.12 8.05
C GLN A 128 -11.88 -3.74 7.08
N ASP A 129 -13.15 -3.33 7.19
CA ASP A 129 -14.16 -3.68 6.19
C ASP A 129 -13.70 -3.29 4.79
N MET A 130 -13.72 -4.27 3.89
CA MET A 130 -13.27 -4.11 2.50
C MET A 130 -14.28 -3.35 1.62
N SER A 131 -15.45 -2.98 2.15
CA SER A 131 -16.44 -2.18 1.45
C SER A 131 -15.92 -0.77 1.16
N VAL A 132 -15.74 -0.48 -0.12
CA VAL A 132 -15.54 0.88 -0.64
C VAL A 132 -16.72 1.15 -1.56
N GLY A 133 -17.69 1.91 -1.03
CA GLY A 133 -18.90 2.28 -1.74
C GLY A 133 -18.57 2.96 -3.05
N ALA A 134 -19.11 2.39 -4.13
CA ALA A 134 -19.08 2.94 -5.47
C ALA A 134 -19.55 4.39 -5.48
N ILE A 135 -18.91 5.20 -6.33
CA ILE A 135 -19.35 6.53 -6.71
C ILE A 135 -20.76 6.38 -7.32
N LYS A 136 -21.81 6.48 -6.49
CA LYS A 136 -23.13 6.90 -6.94
C LYS A 136 -23.05 8.41 -7.18
N SER A 137 -22.62 8.78 -8.38
CA SER A 137 -22.87 10.10 -8.99
C SER A 137 -22.50 10.06 -10.47
N MET A 138 -23.09 9.11 -11.21
CA MET A 138 -23.37 9.29 -12.63
C MET A 138 -24.72 8.60 -12.85
N GLU A 139 -25.67 9.36 -13.40
CA GLU A 139 -27.06 8.99 -13.74
C GLU A 139 -28.11 9.25 -12.63
N GLY A 140 -28.84 10.36 -12.80
CA GLY A 140 -30.01 10.76 -12.01
C GLY A 140 -30.18 12.27 -11.92
#